data_AF-A0A1E3QBI1-F1
#
_entry.id   AF-A0A1E3QBI1-F1
#
_cell.length_a   1.000
_cell.length_b   1.000
_cell.length_c   1.000
_cell.angle_alpha   90.00
_cell.angle_beta   90.00
_cell.angle_gamma   90.00
#
_symmetry.space_group_name_H-M   'P 1'
#
loop_
_entity.id
_entity.type
_entity.pdbx_description
1 polymer ?
#
loop_
_entity_poly.entity_id
_entity_poly.type
_entity_poly.pdbx_seq_one_letter_code
_entity_poly.pdbx_strand_id
1 'polypeptide(L)'
;MAMWMTCTESKAQLYKAGHKIMQESSSSSAAASGIASKKQADLQAQYNSYKSTLQQLAQKIGELESEGDEHKLVLETLQPLPGSRKCFRMIGGVLVERTVAEVIPALETNAKGVESVLQQLVKEYKKTEEDMKKWQTKNKVQVVQGP
;
A
#
# COMPACT_ATOMS: atom_id res chain seq x y z
N MET A 1 9.53 19.91 11.53
CA MET A 1 8.60 19.14 12.40
C MET A 1 7.18 19.07 11.84
N ALA A 2 6.59 20.14 11.30
CA ALA A 2 5.20 20.12 10.78
C ALA A 2 4.93 19.14 9.62
N MET A 3 5.92 18.88 8.75
CA MET A 3 5.75 18.02 7.56
C MET A 3 5.82 16.52 7.86
N TRP A 4 6.37 16.11 9.01
CA TRP A 4 6.35 14.72 9.47
C TRP A 4 4.98 14.34 10.07
N MET A 5 4.35 15.25 10.82
CA MET A 5 3.04 15.02 11.43
C MET A 5 1.92 14.82 10.39
N THR A 6 1.93 15.59 9.29
CA THR A 6 0.92 15.47 8.23
C THR A 6 1.08 14.20 7.38
N CYS A 7 2.31 13.69 7.25
CA CYS A 7 2.59 12.41 6.61
C CYS A 7 2.01 11.24 7.43
N THR A 8 2.19 11.25 8.76
CA THR A 8 1.63 10.22 9.66
C THR A 8 0.10 10.24 9.72
N GLU A 9 -0.53 11.41 9.64
CA GLU A 9 -2.01 11.51 9.60
C GLU A 9 -2.59 11.01 8.28
N SER A 10 -1.95 11.32 7.14
CA SER A 10 -2.37 10.79 5.82
C SER A 10 -2.17 9.28 5.73
N LYS A 11 -1.08 8.74 6.29
CA LYS A 11 -0.83 7.30 6.42
C LYS A 11 -1.89 6.60 7.28
N ALA A 12 -2.22 7.18 8.44
CA ALA A 12 -3.26 6.65 9.32
C ALA A 12 -4.65 6.69 8.68
N GLN A 13 -4.95 7.67 7.82
CA GLN A 13 -6.20 7.72 7.06
C GLN A 13 -6.27 6.66 5.97
N LEU A 14 -5.20 6.42 5.21
CA LEU A 14 -5.15 5.32 4.24
C LEU A 14 -5.29 3.96 4.93
N TYR A 15 -4.60 3.77 6.05
CA TYR A 15 -4.69 2.55 6.84
C TYR A 15 -6.09 2.34 7.43
N LYS A 16 -6.70 3.39 8.01
CA LYS A 16 -8.09 3.33 8.51
C LYS A 16 -9.12 3.17 7.40
N ALA A 17 -8.91 3.77 6.22
CA ALA A 17 -9.78 3.61 5.06
C ALA A 17 -9.71 2.18 4.53
N GLY A 18 -8.51 1.61 4.39
CA GLY A 18 -8.31 0.20 4.03
C GLY A 18 -8.96 -0.74 5.05
N HIS A 19 -8.78 -0.49 6.34
CA HIS A 19 -9.37 -1.28 7.42
C HIS A 19 -10.91 -1.15 7.47
N LYS A 20 -11.47 0.02 7.15
CA LYS A 20 -12.92 0.22 7.05
C LYS A 20 -13.52 -0.54 5.87
N ILE A 21 -12.84 -0.58 4.72
CA ILE A 21 -13.23 -1.41 3.57
C ILE A 21 -13.19 -2.92 3.93
N MET A 22 -12.27 -3.34 4.81
CA MET A 22 -12.20 -4.73 5.31
C MET A 22 -13.38 -5.14 6.20
N GLN A 23 -14.03 -4.21 6.91
CA GLN A 23 -15.14 -4.54 7.82
C GLN A 23 -16.51 -4.68 7.12
N GLU A 24 -16.70 -4.15 5.91
CA GLU A 24 -17.95 -4.33 5.13
C GLU A 24 -18.00 -5.68 4.40
N SER A 25 -17.59 -6.75 5.08
CA SER A 25 -17.49 -8.09 4.54
C SER A 25 -18.64 -8.95 5.05
N SER A 26 -19.40 -9.51 4.10
CA SER A 26 -20.25 -10.71 4.22
C SER A 26 -21.68 -10.56 4.79
N SER A 27 -22.67 -10.51 3.89
CA SER A 27 -23.63 -11.61 3.66
C SER A 27 -24.75 -11.14 2.72
N SER A 28 -25.27 -12.03 1.88
CA SER A 28 -26.41 -11.73 0.99
C SER A 28 -27.46 -12.82 1.12
N SER A 29 -28.70 -12.44 1.49
CA SER A 29 -29.88 -13.30 1.46
C SER A 29 -30.96 -12.80 0.48
N ALA A 30 -31.30 -13.71 -0.44
CA ALA A 30 -32.59 -14.04 -1.06
C ALA A 30 -33.50 -13.01 -1.78
N ALA A 31 -33.74 -13.37 -3.05
CA ALA A 31 -35.01 -13.42 -3.79
C ALA A 31 -35.50 -12.18 -4.56
N ALA A 32 -35.24 -12.16 -5.89
CA ALA A 32 -36.29 -12.26 -6.94
C ALA A 32 -35.72 -12.13 -8.38
N SER A 33 -36.29 -12.92 -9.30
CA SER A 33 -36.29 -12.77 -10.77
C SER A 33 -34.94 -12.96 -11.53
N GLY A 34 -34.84 -14.05 -12.30
CA GLY A 34 -33.59 -14.57 -12.91
C GLY A 34 -32.77 -13.65 -13.83
N ILE A 35 -33.31 -12.49 -14.26
CA ILE A 35 -32.54 -11.46 -14.99
C ILE A 35 -31.99 -10.38 -14.03
N ALA A 36 -32.78 -9.99 -13.03
CA ALA A 36 -32.34 -9.10 -11.95
C ALA A 36 -31.27 -9.77 -11.08
N SER A 37 -31.41 -11.08 -10.84
CA SER A 37 -30.43 -11.89 -10.11
C SER A 37 -29.06 -11.94 -10.79
N LYS A 38 -29.01 -12.00 -12.14
CA LYS A 38 -27.74 -12.01 -12.89
C LYS A 38 -27.06 -10.64 -12.86
N LYS A 39 -27.81 -9.56 -13.09
CA LYS A 39 -27.31 -8.19 -12.96
C LYS A 39 -26.82 -7.87 -11.54
N GLN A 40 -27.52 -8.36 -10.52
CA GLN A 40 -27.10 -8.22 -9.12
C GLN A 40 -25.82 -9.02 -8.81
N ALA A 41 -25.70 -10.24 -9.33
CA ALA A 41 -24.49 -11.05 -9.19
C ALA A 41 -23.28 -10.39 -9.88
N ASP A 42 -23.47 -9.82 -11.07
CA ASP A 42 -22.41 -9.11 -11.81
C ASP A 42 -21.93 -7.86 -11.04
N LEU A 43 -22.86 -7.09 -10.46
CA LEU A 43 -22.52 -5.93 -9.62
C LEU A 43 -21.76 -6.36 -8.36
N GLN A 44 -22.16 -7.44 -7.71
CA GLN A 44 -21.48 -7.96 -6.52
C GLN A 44 -20.07 -8.47 -6.85
N ALA A 45 -19.91 -9.18 -7.98
CA ALA A 45 -18.60 -9.62 -8.46
C ALA A 45 -17.66 -8.43 -8.75
N GLN A 46 -18.18 -7.39 -9.40
CA GLN A 46 -17.41 -6.18 -9.69
C GLN A 46 -17.01 -5.43 -8.42
N TYR A 47 -17.91 -5.31 -7.43
CA TYR A 47 -17.59 -4.72 -6.13
C TYR A 47 -16.50 -5.51 -5.39
N ASN A 48 -16.61 -6.84 -5.37
CA ASN A 48 -15.60 -7.72 -4.75
C ASN A 48 -14.23 -7.58 -5.44
N SER A 49 -14.21 -7.39 -6.76
CA SER A 49 -12.98 -7.14 -7.52
C SER A 49 -12.30 -5.82 -7.11
N TYR A 50 -13.07 -4.72 -6.99
CA TYR A 50 -12.55 -3.45 -6.49
C TYR A 50 -11.99 -3.58 -5.07
N LYS A 51 -12.74 -4.26 -4.19
CA LYS A 51 -12.31 -4.50 -2.81
C LYS A 51 -11.01 -5.30 -2.72
N SER A 52 -10.92 -6.40 -3.47
CA SER A 52 -9.71 -7.24 -3.55
C SER A 52 -8.50 -6.42 -4.03
N THR A 53 -8.69 -5.62 -5.08
CA THR A 53 -7.62 -4.75 -5.63
C THR A 53 -7.15 -3.72 -4.59
N LEU A 54 -8.08 -3.05 -3.90
CA LEU A 54 -7.74 -2.07 -2.87
C LEU A 54 -7.01 -2.72 -1.69
N GLN A 55 -7.39 -3.93 -1.29
CA GLN A 55 -6.71 -4.67 -0.23
C GLN A 55 -5.27 -5.04 -0.64
N GLN A 56 -5.07 -5.54 -1.86
CA GLN A 56 -3.74 -5.85 -2.38
C GLN A 56 -2.84 -4.63 -2.48
N LEU A 57 -3.38 -3.49 -2.95
CA LEU A 57 -2.66 -2.23 -3.00
C LEU A 57 -2.28 -1.74 -1.60
N ALA A 58 -3.20 -1.80 -0.64
CA ALA A 58 -2.93 -1.41 0.75
C ALA A 58 -1.84 -2.27 1.40
N GLN A 59 -1.86 -3.59 1.17
CA GLN A 59 -0.83 -4.49 1.66
C GLN A 59 0.55 -4.13 1.09
N LYS A 60 0.66 -3.97 -0.23
CA LYS A 60 1.92 -3.60 -0.89
C LYS A 60 2.46 -2.24 -0.45
N ILE A 61 1.56 -1.28 -0.23
CA ILE A 61 1.92 0.04 0.32
C ILE A 61 2.56 -0.15 1.70
N GLY A 62 1.94 -0.92 2.59
CA GLY A 62 2.49 -1.17 3.93
C GLY A 62 3.84 -1.88 3.92
N GLU A 63 4.02 -2.86 3.02
CA GLU A 63 5.29 -3.57 2.83
C GLU A 63 6.42 -2.60 2.40
N LEU A 64 6.19 -1.78 1.37
CA LEU A 64 7.17 -0.81 0.88
C LEU A 64 7.43 0.34 1.86
N GLU A 65 6.44 0.73 2.66
CA GLU A 65 6.65 1.71 3.73
C GLU A 65 7.63 1.20 4.79
N SER A 66 7.48 -0.07 5.21
CA SER A 66 8.41 -0.70 6.15
C SER A 66 9.82 -0.78 5.57
N GLU A 67 9.95 -1.21 4.30
CA GLU A 67 11.24 -1.28 3.61
C GLU A 67 11.91 0.11 3.52
N GLY A 68 11.15 1.15 3.20
CA GLY A 68 11.64 2.53 3.15
C GLY A 68 12.13 3.03 4.52
N ASP A 69 11.39 2.74 5.59
CA ASP A 69 11.77 3.13 6.96
C ASP A 69 13.02 2.38 7.44
N GLU A 70 13.16 1.09 7.09
CA GLU A 70 14.37 0.31 7.36
C GLU A 70 15.59 0.87 6.65
N HIS A 71 15.48 1.20 5.36
CA HIS A 71 16.58 1.83 4.60
C HIS A 71 17.03 3.15 5.21
N LYS A 72 16.08 3.96 5.68
CA LYS A 72 16.35 5.22 6.34
C LYS A 72 17.08 5.03 7.66
N LEU A 73 16.64 4.09 8.49
CA LEU A 73 17.32 3.76 9.74
C LEU A 73 18.78 3.33 9.50
N VAL A 74 19.01 2.50 8.49
CA VAL A 74 20.38 2.10 8.11
C VAL A 74 21.21 3.32 7.70
N LEU A 75 20.67 4.21 6.87
CA LEU A 75 21.38 5.44 6.47
C LEU A 75 21.71 6.34 7.67
N GLU A 76 20.78 6.54 8.61
CA GLU A 76 21.00 7.34 9.82
C GLU A 76 22.14 6.78 10.69
N THR A 77 22.29 5.45 10.73
CA THR A 77 23.40 4.82 11.47
C THR A 77 24.75 4.88 10.74
N LEU A 78 24.75 4.93 9.41
CA LEU A 78 25.96 4.90 8.59
C LEU A 78 26.52 6.29 8.26
N GLN A 79 25.66 7.31 8.15
CA GLN A 79 26.06 8.70 7.87
C GLN A 79 27.13 9.28 8.83
N PRO A 80 27.10 9.05 10.15
CA PRO A 80 28.12 9.60 11.05
C PRO A 80 29.46 8.85 10.99
N LEU A 81 29.55 7.74 10.23
CA LEU A 81 30.75 6.92 10.15
C LEU A 81 31.71 7.42 9.05
N PRO A 82 33.03 7.25 9.24
CA PRO A 82 33.99 7.63 8.22
C PRO A 82 33.85 6.75 6.97
N GLY A 83 33.89 7.37 5.79
CA GLY A 83 33.70 6.69 4.50
C GLY A 83 34.70 5.57 4.19
N SER A 84 35.91 5.63 4.78
CA SER A 84 36.96 4.60 4.65
C SER A 84 36.70 3.35 5.50
N ARG A 85 35.70 3.35 6.39
CA ARG A 85 35.34 2.19 7.20
C ARG A 85 34.82 1.08 6.29
N LYS A 86 35.31 -0.15 6.53
CA LYS A 86 34.85 -1.35 5.85
C LYS A 86 33.41 -1.67 6.27
N CYS A 87 32.57 -2.00 5.29
CA CYS A 87 31.19 -2.42 5.41
C CYS A 87 31.05 -3.81 4.76
N PHE A 88 30.24 -4.68 5.34
CA PHE A 88 30.01 -6.02 4.81
C PHE A 88 28.54 -6.18 4.47
N ARG A 89 28.24 -6.56 3.24
CA ARG A 89 26.88 -6.86 2.79
C ARG A 89 26.74 -8.36 2.57
N MET A 90 25.71 -8.95 3.16
CA MET A 90 25.36 -10.36 2.91
C MET A 90 24.55 -10.48 1.62
N ILE A 91 24.99 -11.35 0.71
CA ILE A 91 24.29 -11.66 -0.55
C ILE A 91 24.33 -13.17 -0.74
N GLY A 92 23.17 -13.83 -0.69
CA GLY A 92 23.07 -15.27 -0.94
C GLY A 92 23.95 -16.14 -0.02
N GLY A 93 24.22 -15.70 1.21
CA GLY A 93 25.09 -16.40 2.16
C GLY A 93 26.58 -16.06 2.07
N VAL A 94 26.99 -15.20 1.13
CA VAL A 94 28.38 -14.69 1.02
C VAL A 94 28.46 -13.26 1.55
N LEU A 95 29.47 -12.95 2.36
CA LEU A 95 29.78 -11.60 2.81
C LEU A 95 30.66 -10.90 1.78
N VAL A 96 30.18 -9.79 1.23
CA VAL A 96 30.90 -8.94 0.28
C VAL A 96 31.46 -7.73 1.03
N GLU A 97 32.77 -7.57 1.00
CA GLU A 97 33.45 -6.38 1.55
C GLU A 97 33.26 -5.17 0.62
N ARG A 98 32.89 -4.04 1.22
CA ARG A 98 32.69 -2.72 0.60
C ARG A 98 33.16 -1.63 1.56
N THR A 99 33.16 -0.38 1.11
CA THR A 99 33.39 0.78 1.97
C THR A 99 32.08 1.52 2.25
N VAL A 100 32.00 2.25 3.35
CA VAL A 100 30.83 3.10 3.64
C VAL A 100 30.59 4.11 2.51
N ALA A 101 31.66 4.65 1.91
CA ALA A 101 31.57 5.56 0.77
C ALA A 101 30.93 4.94 -0.49
N GLU A 102 31.10 3.63 -0.71
CA GLU A 102 30.45 2.91 -1.82
C GLU A 102 29.01 2.50 -1.50
N VAL A 103 28.71 2.25 -0.23
CA VAL A 103 27.42 1.69 0.20
C VAL A 103 26.35 2.77 0.35
N ILE A 104 26.70 3.96 0.86
CA ILE A 104 25.74 5.06 1.07
C ILE A 104 25.02 5.44 -0.24
N PRO A 105 25.70 5.69 -1.38
CA PRO A 105 25.02 6.07 -2.62
C PRO A 105 24.06 4.99 -3.14
N ALA A 106 24.43 3.70 -2.96
CA ALA A 106 23.58 2.59 -3.35
C ALA A 106 22.32 2.50 -2.48
N LEU A 107 22.45 2.69 -1.16
CA LEU A 107 21.32 2.73 -0.24
C LEU A 107 20.40 3.93 -0.52
N GLU A 108 20.94 5.11 -0.78
CA GLU A 108 20.15 6.29 -1.13
C GLU A 108 19.37 6.11 -2.43
N THR A 109 20.00 5.51 -3.44
CA THR A 109 19.35 5.22 -4.74
C THR A 109 18.19 4.24 -4.55
N ASN A 110 18.40 3.18 -3.77
CA ASN A 110 17.36 2.19 -3.49
C ASN A 110 16.21 2.80 -2.70
N ALA A 111 16.50 3.57 -1.64
CA ALA A 111 15.49 4.26 -0.84
C ALA A 111 14.62 5.21 -1.70
N LYS A 112 15.24 5.97 -2.60
CA LYS A 112 14.51 6.82 -3.57
C LYS A 112 13.65 6.00 -4.54
N GLY A 113 14.14 4.83 -4.96
CA GLY A 113 13.38 3.89 -5.78
C GLY A 113 12.11 3.41 -5.07
N VAL A 114 12.25 2.95 -3.83
CA VAL A 114 11.13 2.52 -2.98
C VAL A 114 10.13 3.66 -2.78
N GLU A 115 10.59 4.87 -2.48
CA GLU A 115 9.72 6.05 -2.34
C GLU A 115 8.94 6.37 -3.63
N SER A 116 9.59 6.28 -4.79
CA SER A 116 8.93 6.52 -6.08
C SER A 116 7.82 5.50 -6.36
N VAL A 117 8.08 4.21 -6.11
CA VAL A 117 7.08 3.14 -6.29
C VAL A 117 5.94 3.31 -5.29
N LEU A 118 6.24 3.67 -4.04
CA LEU A 118 5.24 3.95 -3.02
C LEU A 118 4.29 5.06 -3.45
N GLN A 119 4.82 6.17 -3.98
CA GLN A 119 4.00 7.27 -4.51
C GLN A 119 3.08 6.82 -5.66
N GLN A 120 3.58 5.94 -6.54
CA GLN A 120 2.78 5.38 -7.63
C GLN A 120 1.64 4.50 -7.10
N LEU A 121 1.92 3.61 -6.14
CA LEU A 121 0.91 2.74 -5.53
C LEU A 121 -0.15 3.55 -4.77
N VAL A 122 0.24 4.59 -4.03
CA VAL A 122 -0.72 5.48 -3.36
C VAL A 122 -1.63 6.19 -4.36
N LYS A 123 -1.08 6.64 -5.50
CA LYS A 123 -1.87 7.25 -6.56
C LYS A 123 -2.84 6.26 -7.19
N GLU A 124 -2.40 5.03 -7.44
CA GLU A 124 -3.24 3.95 -7.96
C GLU A 124 -4.36 3.54 -6.99
N TYR A 125 -4.05 3.47 -5.69
CA TYR A 125 -5.03 3.22 -4.64
C TYR A 125 -6.14 4.29 -4.65
N LYS A 126 -5.76 5.57 -4.62
CA LYS A 126 -6.74 6.68 -4.63
C LYS A 126 -7.59 6.68 -5.90
N LYS A 127 -6.98 6.42 -7.06
CA LYS A 127 -7.70 6.31 -8.33
C LYS A 127 -8.73 5.18 -8.28
N THR A 128 -8.33 3.99 -7.83
CA THR A 128 -9.21 2.83 -7.71
C THR A 128 -10.35 3.08 -6.72
N GLU A 129 -10.07 3.76 -5.62
CA GLU A 129 -11.07 4.14 -4.61
C GLU A 129 -12.11 5.13 -5.20
N GLU A 130 -11.67 6.14 -5.94
CA GLU A 130 -12.56 7.07 -6.64
C GLU A 130 -13.40 6.38 -7.71
N ASP A 131 -12.79 5.49 -8.49
CA ASP A 131 -13.48 4.74 -9.54
C ASP A 131 -14.55 3.82 -8.94
N MET A 132 -14.26 3.17 -7.80
CA MET A 132 -15.24 2.39 -7.04
C MET A 132 -16.40 3.28 -6.56
N LYS A 133 -16.13 4.47 -6.00
CA LYS A 133 -17.18 5.42 -5.55
C LYS A 133 -18.05 5.92 -6.72
N LYS A 134 -17.44 6.27 -7.85
CA LYS A 134 -18.16 6.68 -9.08
C LYS A 134 -19.00 5.53 -9.62
N TRP A 135 -18.49 4.31 -9.58
CA TRP A 135 -19.22 3.12 -10.00
C TRP A 135 -20.41 2.80 -9.08
N GLN A 136 -20.26 2.93 -7.75
CA GLN A 136 -21.35 2.73 -6.80
C GLN A 136 -22.51 3.71 -7.01
N THR A 137 -22.20 4.99 -7.16
CA THR A 137 -23.21 6.03 -7.38
C THR A 137 -23.94 5.84 -8.72
N LYS A 138 -23.20 5.52 -9.79
CA LYS A 138 -23.77 5.26 -11.12
C LYS A 138 -24.73 4.06 -11.12
N ASN A 139 -24.41 3.01 -10.38
CA ASN A 139 -25.21 1.78 -10.34
C ASN A 139 -26.20 1.71 -9.17
N LYS A 140 -26.27 2.77 -8.34
CA LYS A 140 -27.08 2.82 -7.10
C LYS A 140 -26.85 1.61 -6.20
N VAL A 141 -25.61 1.11 -6.16
CA VAL A 141 -25.23 -0.02 -5.33
C VAL A 141 -25.22 0.46 -3.89
N GLN A 142 -26.04 -0.15 -3.04
CA GLN A 142 -26.02 0.10 -1.60
C GLN A 142 -25.25 -1.02 -0.92
N VAL A 143 -24.27 -0.63 -0.10
CA VAL A 143 -23.59 -1.56 0.80
C VAL A 143 -24.55 -1.82 1.95
N VAL A 144 -25.28 -2.93 1.90
CA VAL A 144 -26.15 -3.34 3.01
C VAL A 144 -25.24 -3.93 4.08
N GLN A 145 -25.10 -3.21 5.21
CA GLN A 145 -24.46 -3.73 6.41
C GLN A 145 -25.42 -4.75 7.04
N GLY A 146 -25.06 -6.03 7.00
CA GLY A 146 -25.73 -7.05 7.80
C GLY A 146 -25.38 -6.87 9.29
N PRO A 147 -26.25 -7.34 10.21
CA PRO A 147 -26.04 -7.23 11.66
C PRO A 147 -24.76 -7.93 12.15
#